data_AF-A0A3E0QRC6-F1
#
_entry.id   AF-A0A3E0QRC6-F1
#
_cell.length_a   1.000
_cell.length_b   1.000
_cell.length_c   1.000
_cell.angle_alpha   90.00
_cell.angle_beta   90.00
_cell.angle_gamma   90.00
#
_symmetry.space_group_name_H-M   'P 1'
#
loop_
_entity.id
_entity.type
_entity.pdbx_description
1 polymer ?
#
loop_
_entity_poly.entity_id
_entity_poly.type
_entity_poly.pdbx_seq_one_letter_code
_entity_poly.pdbx_strand_id
1 'polypeptide(L)'
;MTTTPVTLLSKRSGNTSDRPLDTTIQAGELAINFAAAENGLYFKDSVGSIRKVTGVHYGSSAPNSTPAGATGNSVGEIWVDSGTNNFLRVWDGSTFIKIGAAFADSAGTATVTIASGAIVANSSVVASGAFGSTIASGVFLNVFTGSFPATAATGSFAYKNDAPSGLYVSANGGWVPAA
;
A
#
# COMPACT_ATOMS: atom_id res chain seq x y z
N MET A 1 -36.52 -41.73 12.31
CA MET A 1 -35.35 -42.63 12.18
C MET A 1 -34.35 -42.25 13.26
N THR A 2 -34.11 -43.11 14.25
CA THR A 2 -33.01 -42.94 15.20
C THR A 2 -31.82 -43.69 14.64
N THR A 3 -30.89 -42.99 14.00
CA THR A 3 -29.69 -43.59 13.43
C THR A 3 -28.76 -43.99 14.56
N THR A 4 -28.34 -45.25 14.60
CA THR A 4 -27.25 -45.71 15.47
C THR A 4 -26.01 -44.82 15.23
N PRO A 5 -25.34 -44.33 16.27
CA PRO A 5 -24.12 -43.55 16.09
C PRO A 5 -23.07 -44.39 15.34
N VAL A 6 -22.56 -43.85 14.24
CA VAL A 6 -21.49 -44.47 13.45
C VAL A 6 -20.16 -43.91 13.93
N THR A 7 -19.27 -44.78 14.39
CA THR A 7 -17.87 -44.41 14.65
C THR A 7 -17.11 -44.38 13.33
N LEU A 8 -16.60 -43.21 12.96
CA LEU A 8 -15.72 -43.04 11.79
C LEU A 8 -14.26 -43.12 12.25
N LEU A 9 -13.54 -44.11 11.76
CA LEU A 9 -12.09 -44.24 11.97
C LEU A 9 -11.37 -43.44 10.88
N SER A 10 -10.49 -42.51 11.26
CA SER A 10 -9.69 -41.68 10.34
C SER A 10 -8.22 -42.05 10.42
N LYS A 11 -7.55 -42.07 9.26
CA LYS A 11 -6.09 -42.18 9.18
C LYS A 11 -5.46 -40.93 9.77
N ARG A 12 -4.50 -41.12 10.68
CA ARG A 12 -3.85 -40.05 11.43
C ARG A 12 -2.33 -40.22 11.48
N SER A 13 -1.60 -39.13 11.30
CA SER A 13 -0.13 -39.08 11.49
C SER A 13 0.28 -37.92 12.39
N GLY A 14 1.31 -38.14 13.19
CA GLY A 14 1.94 -37.12 14.04
C GLY A 14 3.27 -36.59 13.50
N ASN A 15 3.68 -37.04 12.31
CA ASN A 15 4.93 -36.62 11.69
C ASN A 15 4.77 -35.28 10.96
N THR A 16 5.73 -34.36 11.16
CA THR A 16 5.76 -33.06 10.48
C THR A 16 5.71 -33.24 8.97
N SER A 17 4.87 -32.45 8.28
CA SER A 17 4.72 -32.46 6.81
C SER A 17 4.27 -33.80 6.19
N ASP A 18 3.82 -34.75 7.01
CA ASP A 18 3.32 -36.03 6.54
C ASP A 18 1.90 -35.88 5.97
N ARG A 19 1.84 -35.69 4.65
CA ARG A 19 0.61 -35.71 3.88
C ARG A 19 0.27 -37.17 3.56
N PRO A 20 -1.01 -37.59 3.69
CA PRO A 20 -1.41 -38.94 3.30
C PRO A 20 -1.03 -39.24 1.85
N LEU A 21 -0.56 -40.46 1.59
CA LEU A 21 -0.29 -40.92 0.23
C LEU A 21 -1.61 -41.20 -0.50
N ASP A 22 -1.63 -40.96 -1.80
CA ASP A 22 -2.75 -41.33 -2.68
C ASP A 22 -3.02 -42.84 -2.70
N THR A 23 -2.01 -43.65 -2.43
CA THR A 23 -2.12 -45.11 -2.30
C THR A 23 -2.69 -45.56 -0.96
N THR A 24 -2.59 -44.73 0.09
CA THR A 24 -3.03 -45.12 1.43
C THR A 24 -4.42 -44.63 1.78
N ILE A 25 -4.95 -43.56 1.17
CA ILE A 25 -6.31 -43.07 1.41
C ILE A 25 -7.25 -43.34 0.24
N GLN A 26 -8.52 -43.66 0.54
CA GLN A 26 -9.55 -43.87 -0.47
C GLN A 26 -10.17 -42.55 -0.93
N ALA A 27 -10.73 -42.53 -2.13
CA ALA A 27 -11.44 -41.35 -2.64
C ALA A 27 -12.56 -40.93 -1.67
N GLY A 28 -12.57 -39.66 -1.26
CA GLY A 28 -13.50 -39.11 -0.28
C GLY A 28 -13.20 -39.44 1.19
N GLU A 29 -12.17 -40.22 1.50
CA GLU A 29 -11.79 -40.55 2.89
C GLU A 29 -11.10 -39.37 3.58
N LEU A 30 -11.50 -39.05 4.82
CA LEU A 30 -10.91 -37.99 5.64
C LEU A 30 -9.67 -38.50 6.39
N ALA A 31 -8.57 -37.75 6.33
CA ALA A 31 -7.33 -38.02 7.05
C ALA A 31 -6.78 -36.78 7.75
N ILE A 32 -6.07 -36.95 8.87
CA ILE A 32 -5.53 -35.84 9.67
C ILE A 32 -4.03 -35.98 9.92
N ASN A 33 -3.28 -34.92 9.70
CA ASN A 33 -1.94 -34.75 10.25
C ASN A 33 -2.03 -33.79 11.45
N PHE A 34 -1.65 -34.28 12.63
CA PHE A 34 -1.69 -33.54 13.90
C PHE A 34 -0.30 -33.15 14.41
N ALA A 35 0.72 -33.18 13.56
CA ALA A 35 2.07 -32.72 13.89
C ALA A 35 2.08 -31.27 14.40
N ALA A 36 3.04 -30.95 15.27
CA ALA A 36 3.17 -29.61 15.85
C ALA A 36 3.51 -28.52 14.81
N ALA A 37 4.17 -28.89 13.72
CA ALA A 37 4.42 -28.05 12.55
C ALA A 37 3.79 -28.66 11.30
N GLU A 38 3.24 -27.83 10.41
CA GLU A 38 2.64 -28.27 9.13
C GLU A 38 1.48 -29.28 9.29
N ASN A 39 0.58 -29.03 10.24
CA ASN A 39 -0.64 -29.82 10.44
C ASN A 39 -1.65 -29.68 9.27
N GLY A 40 -2.66 -30.56 9.21
CA GLY A 40 -3.69 -30.45 8.19
C GLY A 40 -4.78 -31.51 8.25
N LEU A 41 -5.95 -31.15 7.71
CA LEU A 41 -7.04 -32.06 7.42
C LEU A 41 -7.08 -32.32 5.90
N TYR A 42 -7.21 -33.58 5.47
CA TYR A 42 -7.04 -33.99 4.08
C TYR A 42 -8.13 -34.93 3.55
N PHE A 43 -8.35 -34.96 2.23
CA PHE A 43 -9.14 -35.98 1.52
C PHE A 43 -8.59 -36.27 0.11
N LYS A 44 -8.92 -37.42 -0.50
CA LYS A 44 -8.57 -37.75 -1.90
C LYS A 44 -9.71 -37.41 -2.85
N ASP A 45 -9.41 -36.66 -3.91
CA ASP A 45 -10.39 -36.34 -4.96
C ASP A 45 -10.58 -37.48 -5.98
N SER A 46 -11.55 -37.32 -6.88
CA SER A 46 -11.93 -38.35 -7.87
C SER A 46 -10.87 -38.64 -8.93
N VAL A 47 -9.85 -37.77 -9.07
CA VAL A 47 -8.72 -37.94 -9.99
C VAL A 47 -7.51 -38.53 -9.26
N GLY A 48 -7.65 -38.75 -7.94
CA GLY A 48 -6.67 -39.42 -7.10
C GLY A 48 -5.71 -38.48 -6.38
N SER A 49 -5.90 -37.17 -6.47
CA SER A 49 -5.04 -36.18 -5.81
C SER A 49 -5.48 -35.90 -4.37
N ILE A 50 -4.52 -35.52 -3.52
CA ILE A 50 -4.76 -35.20 -2.10
C ILE A 50 -5.06 -33.71 -1.93
N ARG A 51 -6.20 -33.39 -1.30
CA ARG A 51 -6.66 -32.03 -0.99
C ARG A 51 -6.49 -31.73 0.50
N LYS A 52 -6.11 -30.49 0.86
CA LYS A 52 -6.00 -29.99 2.25
C LYS A 52 -7.16 -29.05 2.57
N VAL A 53 -7.69 -29.09 3.79
CA VAL A 53 -8.78 -28.25 4.33
C VAL A 53 -8.21 -27.30 5.40
N THR A 54 -8.65 -26.04 5.42
CA THR A 54 -8.19 -24.97 6.36
C THR A 54 -9.36 -24.16 6.94
N GLY A 55 -9.20 -23.49 8.10
CA GLY A 55 -10.22 -22.62 8.75
C GLY A 55 -9.77 -21.15 8.93
N VAL A 56 -10.73 -20.22 9.13
CA VAL A 56 -10.50 -18.76 9.25
C VAL A 56 -11.27 -18.18 10.45
N HIS A 57 -10.61 -17.42 11.33
CA HIS A 57 -11.25 -16.72 12.46
C HIS A 57 -11.80 -15.34 12.04
N TYR A 58 -12.86 -14.81 12.68
CA TYR A 58 -13.41 -13.47 12.46
C TYR A 58 -13.63 -12.74 13.79
N GLY A 59 -13.11 -11.52 13.93
CA GLY A 59 -13.29 -10.70 15.15
C GLY A 59 -12.35 -9.50 15.24
N SER A 60 -12.56 -8.59 16.19
CA SER A 60 -11.75 -7.37 16.37
C SER A 60 -10.47 -7.59 17.18
N SER A 61 -10.35 -8.74 17.83
CA SER A 61 -9.15 -9.20 18.53
C SER A 61 -8.59 -10.42 17.80
N ALA A 62 -7.26 -10.57 17.82
CA ALA A 62 -6.62 -11.73 17.24
C ALA A 62 -7.15 -13.03 17.89
N PRO A 63 -7.23 -14.14 17.14
CA PRO A 63 -7.52 -15.43 17.74
C PRO A 63 -6.47 -15.73 18.83
N ASN A 64 -6.89 -16.52 19.81
CA ASN A 64 -6.09 -16.92 20.96
C ASN A 64 -5.48 -15.76 21.80
N SER A 65 -6.09 -14.56 21.80
CA SER A 65 -5.61 -13.42 22.60
C SER A 65 -5.76 -13.61 24.11
N THR A 66 -6.68 -14.47 24.55
CA THR A 66 -6.89 -14.85 25.96
C THR A 66 -7.07 -16.37 26.05
N PRO A 67 -5.98 -17.14 25.96
CA PRO A 67 -6.04 -18.60 25.91
C PRO A 67 -6.56 -19.17 27.23
N ALA A 68 -7.54 -20.06 27.15
CA ALA A 68 -7.89 -20.95 28.27
C ALA A 68 -7.01 -22.22 28.30
N GLY A 69 -6.39 -22.56 27.16
CA GLY A 69 -5.53 -23.74 26.98
C GLY A 69 -4.14 -23.36 26.48
N ALA A 70 -3.65 -24.07 25.45
CA ALA A 70 -2.34 -23.79 24.87
C ALA A 70 -2.25 -22.36 24.33
N THR A 71 -1.18 -21.67 24.68
CA THR A 71 -0.92 -20.28 24.28
C THR A 71 -0.25 -20.22 22.91
N GLY A 72 -0.47 -19.12 22.17
CA GLY A 72 0.14 -18.89 20.84
C GLY A 72 -0.73 -19.32 19.66
N ASN A 73 -0.47 -18.71 18.49
CA ASN A 73 -1.19 -18.99 17.24
C ASN A 73 -0.38 -19.92 16.34
N SER A 74 -1.05 -20.64 15.43
CA SER A 74 -0.39 -21.56 14.50
C SER A 74 0.09 -20.82 13.25
N VAL A 75 1.29 -21.13 12.74
CA VAL A 75 1.77 -20.57 11.45
C VAL A 75 0.75 -20.88 10.35
N GLY A 76 0.40 -19.87 9.56
CA GLY A 76 -0.60 -19.98 8.50
C GLY A 76 -2.05 -19.85 8.98
N GLU A 77 -2.29 -19.65 10.28
CA GLU A 77 -3.62 -19.38 10.80
C GLU A 77 -4.16 -18.07 10.23
N ILE A 78 -5.41 -18.09 9.77
CA ILE A 78 -6.03 -16.99 9.04
C ILE A 78 -7.04 -16.29 9.94
N TRP A 79 -7.01 -14.97 9.95
CA TRP A 79 -7.90 -14.12 10.73
C TRP A 79 -8.46 -12.97 9.87
N VAL A 80 -9.77 -12.82 9.85
CA VAL A 80 -10.46 -11.62 9.39
C VAL A 80 -10.61 -10.66 10.57
N ASP A 81 -9.72 -9.68 10.64
CA ASP A 81 -9.69 -8.61 11.63
C ASP A 81 -10.82 -7.62 11.36
N SER A 82 -11.87 -7.66 12.17
CA SER A 82 -13.06 -6.82 12.02
C SER A 82 -12.93 -5.44 12.71
N GLY A 83 -11.71 -5.01 13.01
CA GLY A 83 -11.42 -3.67 13.54
C GLY A 83 -11.59 -2.58 12.48
N THR A 84 -10.99 -1.41 12.72
CA THR A 84 -11.26 -0.16 11.97
C THR A 84 -11.04 -0.24 10.44
N ASN A 85 -10.43 -1.30 9.90
CA ASN A 85 -10.15 -1.43 8.47
C ASN A 85 -10.40 -2.82 7.87
N ASN A 86 -11.14 -3.73 8.54
CA ASN A 86 -11.56 -5.04 8.03
C ASN A 86 -10.52 -5.79 7.17
N PHE A 87 -9.42 -6.27 7.77
CA PHE A 87 -8.32 -6.91 7.03
C PHE A 87 -8.34 -8.43 7.12
N LEU A 88 -8.02 -9.11 6.02
CA LEU A 88 -7.57 -10.49 6.08
C LEU A 88 -6.10 -10.53 6.51
N ARG A 89 -5.80 -11.35 7.51
CA ARG A 89 -4.48 -11.52 8.10
C ARG A 89 -4.10 -12.98 8.16
N VAL A 90 -2.80 -13.24 8.14
CA VAL A 90 -2.21 -14.57 8.36
C VAL A 90 -1.15 -14.48 9.46
N TRP A 91 -1.11 -15.46 10.35
CA TRP A 91 -0.03 -15.59 11.32
C TRP A 91 1.22 -16.11 10.62
N ASP A 92 2.30 -15.34 10.61
CA ASP A 92 3.57 -15.73 9.98
C ASP A 92 4.49 -16.55 10.90
N GLY A 93 4.04 -16.84 12.12
CA GLY A 93 4.83 -17.48 13.18
C GLY A 93 5.27 -16.52 14.29
N SER A 94 5.17 -15.20 14.07
CA SER A 94 5.50 -14.19 15.06
C SER A 94 4.42 -13.13 15.23
N THR A 95 3.77 -12.72 14.13
CA THR A 95 2.71 -11.71 14.15
C THR A 95 1.65 -11.98 13.08
N PHE A 96 0.48 -11.36 13.25
CA PHE A 96 -0.54 -11.34 12.21
C PHE A 96 -0.23 -10.26 11.18
N ILE A 97 0.35 -10.68 10.06
CA ILE A 97 0.60 -9.80 8.92
C ILE A 97 -0.68 -9.65 8.09
N LYS A 98 -0.87 -8.45 7.53
CA LYS A 98 -1.99 -8.20 6.61
C LYS A 98 -1.68 -8.84 5.27
N ILE A 99 -2.63 -9.57 4.72
CA ILE A 99 -2.55 -10.01 3.32
C ILE A 99 -2.83 -8.80 2.45
N GLY A 100 -1.82 -8.32 1.73
CA GLY A 100 -2.00 -7.22 0.78
C GLY A 100 -2.79 -7.70 -0.44
N ALA A 101 -3.95 -7.09 -0.71
CA ALA A 101 -4.53 -7.15 -2.04
C ALA A 101 -3.67 -6.26 -2.94
N ALA A 102 -2.97 -6.86 -3.91
CA ALA A 102 -2.28 -6.10 -4.93
C ALA A 102 -3.34 -5.34 -5.75
N PHE A 103 -3.49 -4.05 -5.45
CA PHE A 103 -4.31 -3.05 -6.14
C PHE A 103 -5.84 -3.27 -6.04
N ALA A 104 -6.56 -2.31 -5.46
CA ALA A 104 -7.95 -2.11 -5.81
C ALA A 104 -7.98 -1.66 -7.28
N ASP A 105 -8.58 -2.43 -8.17
CA ASP A 105 -8.59 -2.26 -9.65
C ASP A 105 -9.11 -0.87 -10.13
N SER A 106 -9.62 -0.04 -9.23
CA SER A 106 -9.87 1.38 -9.50
C SER A 106 -9.78 2.20 -8.22
N ALA A 107 -8.77 3.07 -8.11
CA ALA A 107 -8.73 4.12 -7.09
C ALA A 107 -9.51 5.34 -7.58
N GLY A 108 -10.67 5.63 -6.98
CA GLY A 108 -11.47 6.82 -7.30
C GLY A 108 -10.81 8.14 -6.88
N THR A 109 -9.98 8.11 -5.83
CA THR A 109 -9.09 9.20 -5.40
C THR A 109 -7.91 8.63 -4.62
N ALA A 110 -6.73 9.23 -4.78
CA ALA A 110 -5.55 8.97 -3.96
C ALA A 110 -5.06 10.28 -3.35
N THR A 111 -4.98 10.35 -2.02
CA THR A 111 -4.36 11.47 -1.31
C THR A 111 -2.86 11.20 -1.21
N VAL A 112 -2.08 11.86 -2.05
CA VAL A 112 -0.61 11.73 -2.04
C VAL A 112 -0.02 12.90 -1.25
N THR A 113 0.71 12.61 -0.17
CA THR A 113 1.62 13.57 0.46
C THR A 113 2.95 13.48 -0.28
N ILE A 114 3.17 14.38 -1.25
CA ILE A 114 4.48 14.53 -1.90
C ILE A 114 5.38 15.29 -0.94
N ALA A 115 6.40 14.64 -0.39
CA ALA A 115 7.50 15.37 0.24
C ALA A 115 8.13 16.28 -0.82
N SER A 116 8.21 17.58 -0.53
CA SER A 116 8.62 18.66 -1.41
C SER A 116 9.62 18.28 -2.51
N GLY A 117 9.21 18.35 -3.78
CA GLY A 117 10.13 18.32 -4.92
C GLY A 117 9.73 17.40 -6.07
N ALA A 118 9.13 18.01 -7.10
CA ALA A 118 8.91 17.51 -8.46
C ALA A 118 7.93 16.33 -8.66
N ILE A 119 6.65 16.67 -8.87
CA ILE A 119 5.80 15.85 -9.74
C ILE A 119 6.21 16.19 -11.18
N VAL A 120 6.95 15.31 -11.86
CA VAL A 120 7.04 15.35 -13.33
C VAL A 120 5.77 14.71 -13.87
N ALA A 121 4.66 15.44 -13.81
CA ALA A 121 3.48 15.07 -14.58
C ALA A 121 3.77 15.53 -16.00
N ASN A 122 3.91 14.58 -16.93
CA ASN A 122 3.96 14.87 -18.34
C ASN A 122 2.67 15.64 -18.70
N SER A 123 2.75 16.98 -18.72
CA SER A 123 1.67 17.94 -19.03
C SER A 123 0.75 18.43 -17.90
N SER A 124 1.19 18.59 -16.63
CA SER A 124 0.41 19.44 -15.70
C SER A 124 1.23 20.36 -14.79
N VAL A 125 0.78 21.62 -14.76
CA VAL A 125 1.25 22.70 -13.87
C VAL A 125 0.72 22.41 -12.47
N VAL A 126 1.61 22.20 -11.50
CA VAL A 126 1.26 22.21 -10.08
C VAL A 126 2.23 23.12 -9.34
N ALA A 127 1.79 24.37 -9.12
CA ALA A 127 2.44 25.30 -8.23
C ALA A 127 2.31 24.79 -6.78
N SER A 128 3.38 24.24 -6.22
CA SER A 128 3.48 24.07 -4.77
C SER A 128 4.18 25.29 -4.17
N GLY A 129 3.40 26.23 -3.64
CA GLY A 129 3.76 26.98 -2.44
C GLY A 129 4.91 27.99 -2.48
N ALA A 130 5.48 28.35 -3.62
CA ALA A 130 6.38 29.51 -3.69
C ALA A 130 5.59 30.75 -4.13
N PHE A 131 5.49 31.75 -3.25
CA PHE A 131 5.27 33.13 -3.70
C PHE A 131 6.38 33.46 -4.71
N GLY A 132 6.07 33.36 -6.00
CA GLY A 132 7.02 33.49 -7.11
C GLY A 132 6.91 32.44 -8.23
N SER A 133 6.21 31.32 -8.05
CA SER A 133 6.13 30.26 -9.09
C SER A 133 4.84 30.34 -9.92
N THR A 134 4.62 31.44 -10.62
CA THR A 134 3.80 31.43 -11.86
C THR A 134 4.27 32.55 -12.77
N ILE A 135 5.28 32.29 -13.60
CA ILE A 135 5.46 33.07 -14.82
C ILE A 135 5.77 32.12 -15.98
N ALA A 136 4.79 31.30 -16.33
CA ALA A 136 4.87 30.42 -17.51
C ALA A 136 4.55 31.15 -18.84
N SER A 137 4.21 32.46 -18.81
CA SER A 137 4.15 33.33 -19.99
C SER A 137 3.95 34.79 -19.56
N GLY A 138 4.91 35.37 -18.84
CA GLY A 138 4.85 36.76 -18.43
C GLY A 138 6.25 37.33 -18.30
N VAL A 139 6.38 38.63 -18.52
CA VAL A 139 7.65 39.34 -18.37
C VAL A 139 8.07 39.33 -16.89
N PHE A 140 9.34 39.00 -16.60
CA PHE A 140 9.92 39.23 -15.28
C PHE A 140 10.02 40.74 -15.06
N LEU A 141 9.30 41.27 -14.06
CA LEU A 141 9.34 42.68 -13.71
C LEU A 141 9.96 42.83 -12.32
N ASN A 142 11.24 43.22 -12.27
CA ASN A 142 11.93 43.51 -11.00
C ASN A 142 11.62 44.93 -10.54
N VAL A 143 11.30 45.12 -9.26
CA VAL A 143 11.09 46.45 -8.66
C VAL A 143 12.37 46.94 -8.01
N PHE A 144 12.82 48.14 -8.35
CA PHE A 144 14.02 48.75 -7.78
C PHE A 144 13.70 50.08 -7.09
N THR A 145 14.33 50.26 -5.94
CA THR A 145 14.55 51.56 -5.28
C THR A 145 15.99 52.01 -5.56
N GLY A 146 16.20 53.19 -6.12
CA GLY A 146 17.53 53.77 -6.35
C GLY A 146 18.10 53.47 -7.74
N SER A 147 19.40 53.13 -7.81
CA SER A 147 20.08 52.84 -9.07
C SER A 147 19.75 51.44 -9.58
N PHE A 148 19.52 51.33 -10.89
CA PHE A 148 19.37 50.03 -11.53
C PHE A 148 20.69 49.24 -11.57
N PRO A 149 20.63 47.90 -11.70
CA PRO A 149 21.83 47.09 -11.89
C PRO A 149 22.49 47.43 -13.23
N ALA A 150 23.83 47.56 -13.22
CA ALA A 150 24.62 47.90 -14.41
C ALA A 150 24.69 46.76 -15.44
N THR A 151 24.39 45.52 -15.04
CA THR A 151 24.55 44.30 -15.86
C THR A 151 23.22 43.58 -16.03
N ALA A 152 22.24 44.25 -16.67
CA ALA A 152 20.99 43.61 -17.06
C ALA A 152 21.07 43.09 -18.50
N ALA A 153 20.42 41.96 -18.77
CA ALA A 153 20.28 41.47 -20.14
C ALA A 153 19.38 42.41 -20.94
N THR A 154 19.79 42.77 -22.17
CA THR A 154 18.95 43.57 -23.07
C THR A 154 17.59 42.91 -23.27
N GLY A 155 16.51 43.69 -23.18
CA GLY A 155 15.11 43.23 -23.23
C GLY A 155 14.50 42.92 -21.86
N SER A 156 15.26 43.04 -20.77
CA SER A 156 14.72 42.87 -19.40
C SER A 156 13.87 44.07 -18.99
N PHE A 157 12.73 43.85 -18.33
CA PHE A 157 11.87 44.93 -17.81
C PHE A 157 12.07 45.12 -16.30
N ALA A 158 11.92 46.36 -15.84
CA ALA A 158 11.97 46.72 -14.43
C ALA A 158 11.03 47.88 -14.10
N TYR A 159 10.51 47.94 -12.89
CA TYR A 159 9.77 49.10 -12.39
C TYR A 159 10.60 49.85 -11.35
N LYS A 160 10.76 51.16 -11.52
CA LYS A 160 11.41 52.03 -10.53
C LYS A 160 10.33 52.66 -9.65
N ASN A 161 10.46 52.49 -8.34
CA ASN A 161 9.46 52.99 -7.38
C ASN A 161 9.86 54.32 -6.70
N ASP A 162 11.06 54.83 -6.96
CA ASP A 162 11.56 56.16 -6.56
C ASP A 162 11.69 57.11 -7.77
N ALA A 163 11.62 58.42 -7.53
CA ALA A 163 11.57 59.41 -8.60
C ALA A 163 12.87 59.46 -9.45
N PRO A 164 12.77 59.47 -10.79
CA PRO A 164 11.57 59.28 -11.59
C PRO A 164 11.09 57.82 -11.56
N SER A 165 9.86 57.61 -11.13
CA SER A 165 9.24 56.27 -11.08
C SER A 165 8.63 55.92 -12.44
N GLY A 166 8.57 54.62 -12.75
CA GLY A 166 8.02 54.17 -14.02
C GLY A 166 8.51 52.78 -14.44
N LEU A 167 7.98 52.31 -15.57
CA LEU A 167 8.45 51.10 -16.23
C LEU A 167 9.71 51.43 -17.05
N TYR A 168 10.69 50.54 -17.01
CA TYR A 168 11.96 50.64 -17.72
C TYR A 168 12.27 49.34 -18.43
N VAL A 169 13.00 49.43 -19.55
CA VAL A 169 13.57 48.29 -20.27
C VAL A 169 15.08 48.45 -20.39
N SER A 170 15.82 47.36 -20.22
CA SER A 170 17.26 47.35 -20.47
C SER A 170 17.52 47.31 -21.96
N ALA A 171 18.19 48.31 -22.51
CA ALA A 171 18.56 48.39 -23.92
C ALA A 171 19.86 49.19 -24.10
N ASN A 172 20.67 48.85 -25.11
CA ASN A 172 21.89 49.57 -25.47
C ASN A 172 22.87 49.82 -24.31
N GLY A 173 22.98 48.86 -23.38
CA GLY A 173 23.89 48.94 -22.22
C GLY A 173 23.40 49.82 -21.08
N GLY A 174 22.13 50.27 -21.10
CA GLY A 174 21.53 51.07 -20.03
C GLY A 174 20.05 50.74 -19.80
N TRP A 175 19.44 51.47 -18.87
CA TRP A 175 18.01 51.39 -18.59
C TRP A 175 17.31 52.62 -19.16
N VAL A 176 16.31 52.38 -20.01
CA VAL A 176 15.52 53.44 -20.63
C VAL A 176 14.06 53.31 -20.20
N PRO A 177 13.34 54.43 -19.97
CA PRO A 177 11.91 54.36 -19.70
C PRO A 177 11.19 53.61 -20.82
N ALA A 178 10.37 52.63 -20.46
CA ALA A 178 9.42 52.02 -21.39
C ALA A 178 8.30 53.05 -21.60
N ALA A 179 8.18 53.54 -22.83
CA ALA A 179 7.21 54.57 -23.22
C ALA A 179 5.76 54.19 -22.85
#